data_AF-A0A1C3NVR1-F1
#
_entry.id   AF-A0A1C3NVR1-F1
#
_cell.length_a   1.000
_cell.length_b   1.000
_cell.length_c   1.000
_cell.angle_alpha   90.00
_cell.angle_beta   90.00
_cell.angle_gamma   90.00
#
_symmetry.space_group_name_H-M   'P 1'
#
loop_
_entity.id
_entity.type
_entity.pdbx_description
1 polymer ?
#
loop_
_entity_poly.entity_id
_entity_poly.type
_entity_poly.pdbx_seq_one_letter_code
_entity_poly.pdbx_strand_id
1 'polypeptide(L)'
;MADAGIIRNRRKIIATITNAQAVLALDVPFEEVVWSFRPVVTTVPVVTADLPASTAESAALATELKTRGFVFVGPTTAYALMQACGLVNDHLAACAVR
;
A
#
# COMPACT_ATOMS: atom_id res chain seq x y z
N MET A 1 -25.90 0.54 -1.25
CA MET A 1 -25.45 1.90 -0.84
C MET A 1 -26.08 2.39 0.47
N ALA A 2 -26.94 1.60 1.12
CA ALA A 2 -27.62 2.01 2.35
C ALA A 2 -26.87 1.65 3.64
N ASP A 3 -25.83 0.81 3.55
CA ASP A 3 -25.02 0.42 4.70
C ASP A 3 -24.23 1.61 5.25
N ALA A 4 -24.49 1.97 6.50
CA ALA A 4 -23.86 3.09 7.20
C ALA A 4 -22.52 2.71 7.86
N GLY A 5 -22.18 1.41 7.94
CA GLY A 5 -20.91 0.93 8.48
C GLY A 5 -19.72 1.08 7.54
N ILE A 6 -19.96 1.49 6.28
CA ILE A 6 -18.92 1.63 5.24
C ILE A 6 -18.86 3.04 4.65
N ILE A 7 -17.74 3.34 3.97
CA ILE A 7 -17.62 4.53 3.12
C ILE A 7 -18.51 4.33 1.88
N ARG A 8 -19.66 5.04 1.83
CA ARG A 8 -20.68 4.98 0.76
C ARG A 8 -20.25 5.66 -0.54
N ASN A 9 -19.09 5.28 -1.07
CA ASN A 9 -18.58 5.73 -2.37
C ASN A 9 -18.60 4.57 -3.37
N ARG A 10 -19.43 4.69 -4.41
CA ARG A 10 -19.62 3.62 -5.42
C ARG A 10 -18.31 3.17 -6.06
N ARG A 11 -17.42 4.11 -6.41
CA ARG A 11 -16.15 3.78 -7.07
C ARG A 11 -15.21 3.02 -6.14
N LYS A 12 -15.13 3.38 -4.85
CA LYS A 12 -14.33 2.65 -3.85
C LYS A 12 -14.90 1.25 -3.58
N ILE A 13 -16.22 1.10 -3.51
CA ILE A 13 -16.86 -0.21 -3.31
C ILE A 13 -16.57 -1.14 -4.50
N ILE A 14 -16.72 -0.65 -5.73
CA ILE A 14 -16.39 -1.42 -6.93
C ILE A 14 -14.90 -1.75 -6.96
N ALA A 15 -14.03 -0.82 -6.56
CA ALA A 15 -12.59 -1.06 -6.48
C ALA A 15 -12.23 -2.23 -5.55
N THR A 16 -12.91 -2.38 -4.41
CA THR A 16 -12.71 -3.54 -3.53
C THR A 16 -13.00 -4.86 -4.25
N ILE A 17 -14.08 -4.92 -5.04
CA ILE A 17 -14.45 -6.12 -5.81
C ILE A 17 -13.42 -6.38 -6.92
N THR A 18 -13.07 -5.34 -7.70
CA THR A 18 -12.07 -5.42 -8.77
C THR A 18 -10.71 -5.88 -8.24
N ASN A 19 -10.27 -5.33 -7.11
CA ASN A 19 -8.99 -5.71 -6.51
C ASN A 19 -9.02 -7.15 -5.98
N ALA A 20 -10.14 -7.62 -5.43
CA ALA A 20 -10.28 -9.02 -5.03
C ALA A 20 -10.19 -9.98 -6.24
N GLN A 21 -10.80 -9.61 -7.37
CA GLN A 21 -10.66 -10.36 -8.63
C GLN A 21 -9.22 -10.35 -9.14
N ALA A 22 -8.51 -9.21 -9.04
CA ALA A 22 -7.11 -9.10 -9.42
C ALA A 22 -6.23 -10.03 -8.57
N VAL A 23 -6.46 -10.11 -7.24
CA VAL A 23 -5.77 -11.06 -6.36
C VAL A 23 -6.00 -12.51 -6.80
N LEU A 24 -7.24 -12.89 -7.10
CA LEU A 24 -7.57 -14.26 -7.55
C LEU A 24 -6.97 -14.62 -8.92
N ALA A 25 -6.65 -13.62 -9.73
CA ALA A 25 -6.03 -13.80 -11.04
C ALA A 25 -4.50 -13.86 -11.00
N LEU A 26 -3.88 -13.63 -9.84
CA LEU A 26 -2.43 -13.73 -9.71
C LEU A 26 -1.97 -15.18 -9.84
N ASP A 27 -0.81 -15.33 -10.48
CA ASP A 27 -0.06 -16.58 -10.62
C ASP A 27 0.84 -16.87 -9.42
N VAL A 28 1.04 -15.88 -8.55
CA VAL A 28 1.81 -15.94 -7.31
C VAL A 28 0.98 -15.37 -6.15
N PRO A 29 1.30 -15.73 -4.88
CA PRO A 29 0.67 -15.10 -3.73
C PRO A 29 0.80 -13.57 -3.75
N PHE A 30 -0.24 -12.86 -3.32
CA PHE A 30 -0.27 -11.39 -3.35
C PHE A 30 0.85 -10.77 -2.50
N GLU A 31 1.15 -11.39 -1.37
CA GLU A 31 2.23 -10.99 -0.48
C GLU A 31 3.59 -11.04 -1.17
N GLU A 32 3.85 -12.03 -2.03
CA GLU A 32 5.12 -12.12 -2.76
C GLU A 32 5.30 -10.92 -3.70
N VAL A 33 4.22 -10.55 -4.41
CA VAL A 33 4.22 -9.33 -5.25
C VAL A 33 4.55 -8.12 -4.40
N VAL A 34 3.84 -7.90 -3.28
CA VAL A 34 4.03 -6.71 -2.44
C VAL A 34 5.44 -6.68 -1.83
N TRP A 35 5.89 -7.78 -1.20
CA TRP A 35 7.19 -7.88 -0.53
C TRP A 35 8.39 -7.79 -1.48
N SER A 36 8.22 -8.09 -2.77
CA SER A 36 9.28 -7.88 -3.78
C SER A 36 9.69 -6.41 -3.96
N PHE A 37 8.86 -5.46 -3.51
CA PHE A 37 9.15 -4.02 -3.54
C PHE A 37 9.66 -3.48 -2.19
N ARG A 38 9.97 -4.34 -1.23
CA ARG A 38 10.56 -3.89 0.03
C ARG A 38 11.93 -3.22 -0.23
N PRO A 39 12.16 -1.99 0.25
CA PRO A 39 13.44 -1.34 0.07
C PRO A 39 14.56 -2.09 0.82
N VAL A 40 15.74 -2.14 0.21
CA VAL A 40 16.94 -2.76 0.79
C VAL A 40 17.50 -1.90 1.92
N VAL A 41 17.43 -0.58 1.77
CA VAL A 41 17.92 0.40 2.74
C VAL A 41 16.74 1.23 3.23
N THR A 42 16.62 1.38 4.55
CA THR A 42 15.62 2.23 5.19
C THR A 42 16.31 3.21 6.12
N THR A 43 15.72 4.38 6.30
CA THR A 43 16.15 5.39 7.27
C THR A 43 15.21 5.37 8.47
N VAL A 44 15.70 5.84 9.61
CA VAL A 44 14.87 5.99 10.81
C VAL A 44 14.43 7.45 10.90
N PRO A 45 13.13 7.76 10.73
CA PRO A 45 12.64 9.12 10.85
C PRO A 45 12.74 9.57 12.31
N VAL A 46 13.12 10.82 12.54
CA VAL A 46 13.19 11.42 13.89
C VAL A 46 11.93 12.25 14.14
N VAL A 47 11.45 12.93 13.11
CA VAL A 47 10.22 13.74 13.12
C VAL A 47 9.31 13.35 11.96
N THR A 48 8.02 13.69 12.07
CA THR A 48 7.03 13.39 11.02
C THR A 48 7.35 14.07 9.69
N ALA A 49 8.06 15.20 9.70
CA ALA A 49 8.51 15.90 8.50
C ALA A 49 9.56 15.10 7.69
N ASP A 50 10.21 14.10 8.30
CA ASP A 50 11.15 13.21 7.62
C ASP A 50 10.44 12.17 6.75
N LEU A 51 9.13 11.97 6.95
CA LEU A 51 8.33 10.96 6.24
C LEU A 51 7.89 11.48 4.87
N PRO A 52 8.26 10.81 3.77
CA PRO A 52 7.78 11.19 2.45
C PRO A 52 6.31 10.76 2.26
N ALA A 53 5.61 11.42 1.34
CA ALA A 53 4.26 10.99 0.94
C ALA A 53 4.27 9.75 0.01
N SER A 54 5.41 9.44 -0.60
CA SER A 54 5.65 8.29 -1.49
C SER A 54 7.14 8.08 -1.72
N THR A 55 7.56 6.89 -2.11
CA THR A 55 8.96 6.57 -2.48
C THR A 55 9.04 6.06 -3.92
N ALA A 56 10.26 5.82 -4.40
CA ALA A 56 10.46 5.20 -5.71
C ALA A 56 9.88 3.77 -5.74
N GLU A 57 10.06 3.01 -4.67
CA GLU A 57 9.53 1.66 -4.48
C GLU A 57 8.00 1.67 -4.44
N SER A 58 7.39 2.63 -3.74
CA SER A 58 5.92 2.72 -3.69
C SER A 58 5.32 3.11 -5.03
N ALA A 59 6.00 3.93 -5.83
CA ALA A 59 5.61 4.24 -7.20
C ALA A 59 5.75 3.03 -8.14
N ALA A 60 6.80 2.23 -7.97
CA ALA A 60 6.99 0.98 -8.69
C ALA A 60 5.92 -0.06 -8.33
N LEU A 61 5.64 -0.27 -7.04
CA LEU A 61 4.56 -1.13 -6.57
C LEU A 61 3.21 -0.68 -7.10
N ALA A 62 2.90 0.62 -7.05
CA ALA A 62 1.66 1.18 -7.60
C ALA A 62 1.52 0.91 -9.10
N THR A 63 2.62 0.97 -9.85
CA THR A 63 2.64 0.65 -11.28
C THR A 63 2.39 -0.83 -11.51
N GLU A 64 3.09 -1.69 -10.79
CA GLU A 64 2.95 -3.14 -10.90
C GLU A 64 1.52 -3.61 -10.58
N LEU A 65 0.93 -3.12 -9.49
CA LEU A 65 -0.45 -3.43 -9.12
C LEU A 65 -1.43 -2.96 -10.19
N LYS A 66 -1.25 -1.77 -10.78
CA LYS A 66 -2.12 -1.31 -11.88
C LYS A 66 -2.01 -2.21 -13.11
N THR A 67 -0.80 -2.63 -13.47
CA THR A 67 -0.57 -3.57 -14.59
C THR A 67 -1.28 -4.89 -14.35
N ARG A 68 -1.35 -5.34 -13.09
CA ARG A 68 -2.08 -6.55 -12.66
C ARG A 68 -3.60 -6.34 -12.46
N GLY A 69 -4.14 -5.20 -12.86
CA GLY A 69 -5.59 -4.94 -12.83
C GLY A 69 -6.12 -4.36 -11.53
N PHE A 70 -5.27 -4.04 -10.55
CA PHE A 70 -5.68 -3.34 -9.34
C PHE A 70 -6.01 -1.87 -9.64
N VAL A 71 -6.98 -1.33 -8.91
CA VAL A 71 -7.46 0.05 -9.03
C VAL A 71 -7.42 0.74 -7.66
N PHE A 72 -7.42 2.09 -7.66
CA PHE A 72 -7.27 2.92 -6.45
C PHE A 72 -5.93 2.76 -5.70
N VAL A 73 -4.90 2.27 -6.38
CA VAL A 73 -3.55 2.03 -5.84
C VAL A 73 -2.54 3.05 -6.39
N GLY A 74 -2.68 4.32 -5.99
CA GLY A 74 -1.68 5.36 -6.32
C GLY A 74 -0.39 5.21 -5.50
N PRO A 75 0.73 5.89 -5.85
CA PRO A 75 2.00 5.79 -5.13
C PRO A 75 1.91 6.09 -3.62
N THR A 76 1.09 7.06 -3.23
CA THR A 76 0.83 7.37 -1.80
C THR A 76 0.06 6.25 -1.10
N THR A 77 -0.97 5.69 -1.74
CA THR A 77 -1.72 4.54 -1.20
C THR A 77 -0.81 3.31 -1.07
N ALA A 78 0.04 3.07 -2.06
CA ALA A 78 1.01 1.99 -2.03
C ALA A 78 2.04 2.19 -0.91
N TYR A 79 2.50 3.42 -0.67
CA TYR A 79 3.41 3.70 0.44
C TYR A 79 2.74 3.48 1.80
N ALA A 80 1.49 3.92 1.95
CA ALA A 80 0.72 3.64 3.15
C ALA A 80 0.52 2.13 3.39
N LEU A 81 0.33 1.33 2.33
CA LEU A 81 0.32 -0.13 2.43
C LEU A 81 1.67 -0.68 2.91
N MET A 82 2.78 -0.19 2.33
CA MET A 82 4.13 -0.61 2.73
C MET A 82 4.40 -0.33 4.21
N GLN A 83 3.99 0.84 4.72
CA GLN A 83 4.09 1.20 6.13
C GLN A 83 3.20 0.30 6.99
N ALA A 84 1.92 0.14 6.65
CA ALA A 84 0.95 -0.61 7.44
C ALA A 84 1.25 -2.11 7.50
N CYS A 85 1.85 -2.67 6.45
CA CYS A 85 2.21 -4.08 6.36
C CYS A 85 3.67 -4.38 6.76
N GLY A 86 4.43 -3.38 7.22
CA GLY A 86 5.79 -3.58 7.74
C GLY A 86 6.86 -3.81 6.67
N LEU A 87 6.61 -3.47 5.41
CA LEU A 87 7.65 -3.43 4.38
C LEU A 87 8.68 -2.34 4.68
N VAL A 88 8.20 -1.24 5.27
CA VAL A 88 9.03 -0.18 5.86
C VAL A 88 8.63 0.03 7.32
N ASN A 89 9.61 0.29 8.17
CA ASN A 89 9.39 0.64 9.57
C ASN A 89 9.61 2.15 9.75
N ASP A 90 8.53 2.88 9.52
CA ASP A 90 8.47 4.34 9.59
C ASP A 90 8.05 4.87 10.97
N HIS A 91 8.03 4.01 11.99
CA HIS A 91 7.94 4.49 13.35
C HIS A 91 9.12 5.43 13.63
N LEU A 92 8.80 6.59 14.22
CA LEU A 92 9.80 7.57 14.64
C LEU A 92 10.80 6.93 15.60
N ALA A 93 12.04 7.42 15.62
CA ALA A 93 13.12 6.91 16.45
C ALA A 93 12.75 6.79 17.95
N ALA A 94 11.92 7.71 18.45
CA ALA A 94 11.45 7.74 19.84
C ALA A 94 10.11 7.01 20.06
N CYS A 95 9.55 6.35 19.05
CA CYS A 95 8.28 5.65 19.17
C CYS A 95 8.44 4.36 20.00
N ALA A 96 7.59 4.19 21.01
CA ALA A 96 7.67 3.05 21.93
C ALA A 96 7.38 1.68 21.29
N VAL A 97 6.80 1.65 20.08
CA VAL A 97 6.43 0.42 19.36
C VAL A 97 7.21 0.22 18.07
N ARG A 98 8.35 0.92 17.92
CA ARG A 98 9.23 0.76 16.76
C ARG A 98 9.89 -0.62 16.70
#